data_AF-A0A2V6FGM1-F1
#
_entry.id   AF-A0A2V6FGM1-F1
#
_cell.length_a   1.000
_cell.length_b   1.000
_cell.length_c   1.000
_cell.angle_alpha   90.00
_cell.angle_beta   90.00
_cell.angle_gamma   90.00
#
_symmetry.space_group_name_H-M   'P 1'
#
loop_
_entity.id
_entity.type
_entity.pdbx_description
1 polymer ?
#
loop_
_entity_poly.entity_id
_entity_poly.type
_entity_poly.pdbx_seq_one_letter_code
_entity_poly.pdbx_strand_id
1 'polypeptide(L)'
;MIAMTFGTSDTARAQTPAQTCGVQTLHGLYVFDAHGWNIVGGVAQPKAIVEGIDFNGDGTLVSPFATVSINGFIVHSAASAGSYTVDPDCTGTLTFTGGPSFDIFVDPRGGKQLWLIQTGGPVPAVFEGTAVRVSH
;
A
#
# COMPACT_ATOMS: atom_id res chain seq x y z
N MET A 1 -7.44 -31.29 -60.74
CA MET A 1 -7.69 -30.04 -59.99
C MET A 1 -6.88 -30.10 -58.70
N ILE A 2 -5.97 -29.16 -58.49
CA ILE A 2 -5.14 -29.08 -57.28
C ILE A 2 -5.87 -28.13 -56.32
N ALA A 3 -6.34 -28.64 -55.18
CA ALA A 3 -6.93 -27.83 -54.14
C ALA A 3 -5.82 -27.39 -53.17
N MET A 4 -5.52 -26.08 -53.14
CA MET A 4 -4.62 -25.48 -52.16
C MET A 4 -5.47 -24.97 -51.00
N THR A 5 -5.30 -25.55 -49.81
CA THR A 5 -5.94 -25.09 -48.58
C THR A 5 -5.06 -24.02 -47.92
N PHE A 6 -5.60 -22.82 -47.78
CA PHE A 6 -4.97 -21.71 -47.06
C PHE A 6 -5.03 -21.97 -45.55
N GLY A 7 -3.87 -22.03 -44.90
CA GLY A 7 -3.77 -22.12 -43.44
C GLY A 7 -4.14 -20.79 -42.78
N THR A 8 -5.06 -20.83 -41.82
CA THR A 8 -5.37 -19.68 -40.97
C THR A 8 -4.22 -19.47 -39.98
N SER A 9 -3.50 -18.36 -40.11
CA SER A 9 -2.56 -17.93 -39.08
C SER A 9 -3.33 -17.44 -37.88
N ASP A 10 -3.41 -18.26 -36.83
CA ASP A 10 -3.82 -17.80 -35.51
C ASP A 10 -2.76 -16.82 -35.01
N THR A 11 -3.08 -15.52 -35.04
CA THR A 11 -2.34 -14.53 -34.27
C THR A 11 -2.62 -14.79 -32.80
N ALA A 12 -1.79 -15.62 -32.16
CA ALA A 12 -1.75 -15.73 -30.71
C ALA A 12 -1.43 -14.34 -30.15
N ARG A 13 -2.46 -13.64 -29.65
CA ARG A 13 -2.24 -12.46 -28.80
C ARG A 13 -1.50 -12.99 -27.59
N ALA A 14 -0.22 -12.65 -27.45
CA ALA A 14 0.49 -12.85 -26.20
C ALA A 14 -0.31 -12.09 -25.14
N GLN A 15 -1.11 -12.79 -24.36
CA GLN A 15 -1.65 -12.27 -23.12
C GLN A 15 -0.42 -11.94 -22.30
N THR A 16 -0.13 -10.65 -22.12
CA THR A 16 0.79 -10.22 -21.07
C THR A 16 0.31 -10.95 -19.82
N PRO A 17 1.15 -11.73 -19.13
CA PRO A 17 0.71 -12.40 -17.91
C PRO A 17 0.01 -11.34 -17.06
N ALA A 18 -1.23 -11.61 -16.65
CA ALA A 18 -1.87 -10.77 -15.65
C ALA A 18 -0.85 -10.67 -14.51
N GLN A 19 -0.33 -9.47 -14.28
CA GLN A 19 0.73 -9.28 -13.32
C GLN A 19 0.13 -9.55 -11.95
N THR A 20 0.34 -10.76 -11.44
CA THR A 20 -0.30 -11.22 -10.21
C THR A 20 0.41 -10.58 -9.03
N CYS A 21 -0.28 -9.68 -8.34
CA CYS A 21 0.21 -9.16 -7.06
C CYS A 21 0.12 -10.23 -5.96
N GLY A 22 0.88 -10.02 -4.89
CA GLY A 22 0.87 -10.83 -3.68
C GLY A 22 1.73 -10.19 -2.60
N VAL A 23 1.81 -10.80 -1.42
CA VAL A 23 2.59 -10.22 -0.31
C VAL A 23 4.06 -9.99 -0.67
N GLN A 24 4.62 -10.86 -1.52
CA GLN A 24 5.98 -10.74 -2.06
C GLN A 24 6.21 -9.52 -2.96
N THR A 25 5.15 -8.86 -3.43
CA THR A 25 5.26 -7.63 -4.23
C THR A 25 5.76 -6.45 -3.41
N LEU A 26 5.55 -6.47 -2.08
CA LEU A 26 6.03 -5.47 -1.15
C LEU A 26 7.19 -6.05 -0.33
N HIS A 27 8.42 -5.65 -0.64
CA HIS A 27 9.61 -5.98 0.14
C HIS A 27 10.54 -4.77 0.24
N GLY A 28 11.12 -4.56 1.43
CA GLY A 28 12.04 -3.47 1.74
C GLY A 28 11.34 -2.25 2.34
N LEU A 29 12.10 -1.15 2.47
CA LEU A 29 11.66 0.08 3.13
C LEU A 29 10.91 1.00 2.17
N TYR A 30 9.76 1.48 2.62
CA TYR A 30 8.92 2.47 1.96
C TYR A 30 8.76 3.68 2.86
N VAL A 31 8.71 4.87 2.24
CA VAL A 31 8.37 6.10 2.96
C VAL A 31 6.93 6.47 2.62
N PHE A 32 6.06 6.39 3.62
CA PHE A 32 4.68 6.84 3.58
C PHE A 32 4.62 8.33 3.90
N ASP A 33 4.21 9.11 2.92
CA ASP A 33 3.87 10.53 3.05
C ASP A 33 2.35 10.67 2.95
N ALA A 34 1.75 11.24 3.99
CA ALA A 34 0.30 11.25 4.13
C ALA A 34 -0.19 12.47 4.90
N HIS A 35 -1.40 12.90 4.55
CA HIS A 35 -2.04 14.05 5.14
C HIS A 35 -3.55 13.89 5.20
N GLY A 36 -4.19 14.71 6.01
CA GLY A 36 -5.63 14.73 6.16
C GLY A 36 -6.04 15.26 7.53
N TRP A 37 -7.01 14.59 8.16
CA TRP A 37 -7.60 15.04 9.41
C TRP A 37 -7.91 13.87 10.35
N ASN A 38 -7.67 14.07 11.63
CA ASN A 38 -8.38 13.34 12.69
C ASN A 38 -9.72 14.05 12.96
N ILE A 39 -10.75 13.29 13.32
CA ILE A 39 -12.05 13.82 13.72
C ILE A 39 -12.23 13.60 15.23
N VAL A 40 -12.11 14.66 16.01
CA VAL A 40 -12.19 14.61 17.48
C VAL A 40 -13.40 15.40 17.93
N GLY A 41 -14.37 14.74 18.55
CA GLY A 41 -15.63 15.38 18.96
C GLY A 41 -16.40 16.03 17.79
N GLY A 42 -16.26 15.50 16.58
CA GLY A 42 -16.85 16.07 15.36
C GLY A 42 -16.05 17.22 14.74
N VAL A 43 -14.91 17.61 15.33
CA VAL A 43 -14.05 18.69 14.81
C VAL A 43 -12.86 18.10 14.07
N ALA A 44 -12.63 18.56 12.84
CA ALA A 44 -11.46 18.19 12.05
C ALA A 44 -10.19 18.82 12.61
N GLN A 45 -9.19 17.99 12.90
CA GLN A 45 -7.86 18.37 13.36
C GLN A 45 -6.85 17.97 12.28
N PRO A 46 -6.13 18.91 11.64
CA PRO A 46 -5.18 18.61 10.59
C PRO A 46 -4.14 17.59 11.05
N LYS A 47 -3.82 16.62 10.20
CA LYS A 47 -2.87 15.55 10.46
C LYS A 47 -1.90 15.43 9.28
N ALA A 48 -0.61 15.29 9.58
CA ALA A 48 0.42 14.97 8.61
C ALA A 48 1.36 13.91 9.19
N ILE A 49 1.81 12.97 8.34
CA ILE A 49 2.73 11.90 8.73
C ILE A 49 3.80 11.73 7.67
N VAL A 50 5.04 11.54 8.14
CA VAL A 50 6.09 10.84 7.40
C VAL A 50 6.46 9.60 8.20
N GLU A 51 6.35 8.43 7.59
CA GLU A 51 6.55 7.13 8.22
C GLU A 51 7.41 6.22 7.34
N GLY A 52 8.34 5.49 7.95
CA GLY A 52 9.02 4.37 7.30
C GLY A 52 8.22 3.10 7.53
N ILE A 53 8.01 2.30 6.48
CA ILE A 53 7.35 1.00 6.56
C ILE A 53 8.26 -0.02 5.87
N ASP A 54 8.83 -0.93 6.64
CA ASP A 54 9.65 -2.04 6.17
C ASP A 54 8.75 -3.27 5.98
N PHE A 55 8.54 -3.65 4.72
CA PHE A 55 7.74 -4.82 4.36
C PHE A 55 8.65 -6.04 4.19
N ASN A 56 8.31 -7.15 4.84
CA ASN A 56 9.13 -8.37 4.81
C ASN A 56 8.86 -9.28 3.59
N GLY A 57 7.85 -8.98 2.77
CA GLY A 57 7.46 -9.82 1.62
C GLY A 57 6.68 -11.08 1.98
N ASP A 58 6.34 -11.27 3.26
CA ASP A 58 5.65 -12.46 3.79
C ASP A 58 4.30 -12.14 4.46
N GLY A 59 3.83 -10.90 4.32
CA GLY A 59 2.60 -10.41 4.95
C GLY A 59 2.82 -9.75 6.32
N THR A 60 4.07 -9.65 6.78
CA THR A 60 4.45 -8.92 8.00
C THR A 60 5.26 -7.66 7.68
N LEU A 61 5.16 -6.66 8.55
CA LEU A 61 5.90 -5.41 8.41
C LEU A 61 6.34 -4.86 9.76
N VAL A 62 7.30 -3.94 9.71
CA VAL A 62 7.69 -3.08 10.84
C VAL A 62 7.72 -1.65 10.36
N SER A 63 7.14 -0.73 11.11
CA SER A 63 7.37 0.71 10.97
C SER A 63 8.50 1.13 11.88
N PRO A 64 9.76 1.30 11.39
CA PRO A 64 10.89 1.63 12.24
C PRO A 64 10.87 3.07 12.79
N PHE A 65 10.14 3.98 12.13
CA PHE A 65 10.03 5.38 12.54
C PHE A 65 8.76 6.00 11.98
N ALA A 66 8.16 6.94 12.71
CA ALA A 66 7.29 7.95 12.11
C ALA A 66 7.39 9.28 12.86
N THR A 67 7.10 10.35 12.15
CA THR A 67 6.79 11.66 12.73
C THR A 67 5.37 12.03 12.35
N VAL A 68 4.55 12.30 13.36
CA VAL A 68 3.14 12.63 13.22
C VAL A 68 2.91 14.03 13.77
N SER A 69 2.32 14.91 12.97
CA SER A 69 1.80 16.20 13.43
C SER A 69 0.28 16.15 13.47
N ILE A 70 -0.32 16.49 14.61
CA ILE A 70 -1.77 16.64 14.75
C ILE A 70 -2.04 18.03 15.31
N ASN A 71 -2.62 18.90 14.50
CA ASN A 71 -2.89 20.30 14.84
C ASN A 71 -1.66 21.01 15.46
N GLY A 72 -0.46 20.74 14.93
CA GLY A 72 0.80 21.29 15.41
C GLY A 72 1.46 20.54 16.58
N PHE A 73 0.78 19.60 17.23
CA PHE A 73 1.38 18.72 18.24
C PHE A 73 2.18 17.60 17.56
N ILE A 74 3.46 17.48 17.89
CA ILE A 74 4.40 16.55 17.25
C ILE A 74 4.60 15.31 18.12
N VAL A 75 4.46 14.14 17.50
CA VAL A 75 4.74 12.83 18.09
C VAL A 75 5.76 12.10 17.21
N HIS A 76 6.74 11.48 17.86
CA HIS A 76 7.64 10.52 17.23
C HIS A 76 7.27 9.13 17.73
N SER A 77 6.90 8.23 16.81
CA SER A 77 6.61 6.84 17.17
C SER A 77 7.88 6.01 17.16
N ALA A 78 7.97 5.10 18.13
CA ALA A 78 8.94 4.02 18.14
C ALA A 78 8.54 2.92 17.15
N ALA A 79 9.41 1.91 17.00
CA ALA A 79 9.16 0.78 16.13
C ALA A 79 7.82 0.10 16.43
N SER A 80 6.96 -0.05 15.41
CA SER A 80 5.65 -0.70 15.52
C SER A 80 5.52 -1.85 14.53
N ALA A 81 5.07 -3.01 15.00
CA ALA A 81 4.82 -4.16 14.13
C ALA A 81 3.43 -4.10 13.50
N GLY A 82 3.29 -4.69 12.32
CA GLY A 82 2.01 -4.81 11.63
C GLY A 82 1.96 -6.00 10.69
N SER A 83 0.82 -6.13 10.02
CA SER A 83 0.58 -7.12 8.98
C SER A 83 -0.16 -6.51 7.80
N TYR A 84 -0.06 -7.15 6.65
CA TYR A 84 -0.72 -6.72 5.43
C TYR A 84 -1.12 -7.91 4.55
N THR A 85 -2.11 -7.68 3.70
CA THR A 85 -2.52 -8.57 2.62
C THR A 85 -2.32 -7.87 1.28
N VAL A 86 -2.10 -8.66 0.23
CA VAL A 86 -2.16 -8.18 -1.16
C VAL A 86 -2.80 -9.28 -1.98
N ASP A 87 -3.96 -8.97 -2.56
CA ASP A 87 -4.71 -9.86 -3.43
C ASP A 87 -4.14 -9.82 -4.87
N PRO A 88 -4.48 -10.80 -5.72
CA PRO A 88 -4.00 -10.87 -7.10
C PRO A 88 -4.29 -9.64 -7.96
N ASP A 89 -5.30 -8.84 -7.61
CA ASP A 89 -5.69 -7.59 -8.26
C ASP A 89 -4.96 -6.35 -7.70
N CYS A 90 -3.96 -6.56 -6.84
CA CYS A 90 -3.14 -5.54 -6.19
C CYS A 90 -3.88 -4.69 -5.15
N THR A 91 -5.11 -5.04 -4.79
CA THR A 91 -5.78 -4.49 -3.61
C THR A 91 -5.33 -5.23 -2.36
N GLY A 92 -5.60 -4.68 -1.18
CA GLY A 92 -5.32 -5.37 0.07
C GLY A 92 -5.58 -4.49 1.28
N THR A 93 -5.07 -4.93 2.41
CA THR A 93 -5.18 -4.22 3.69
C THR A 93 -3.86 -4.17 4.41
N LEU A 94 -3.70 -3.17 5.28
CA LEU A 94 -2.53 -3.00 6.15
C LEU A 94 -3.01 -2.63 7.55
N THR A 95 -2.49 -3.29 8.58
CA THR A 95 -2.84 -3.00 9.98
C THR A 95 -1.59 -2.88 10.84
N PHE A 96 -1.52 -1.84 11.66
CA PHE A 96 -0.52 -1.72 12.73
C PHE A 96 -1.06 -2.26 14.05
N THR A 97 -0.23 -2.96 14.82
CA THR A 97 -0.63 -3.56 16.11
C THR A 97 -1.09 -2.47 17.08
N GLY A 98 -2.36 -2.52 17.50
CA GLY A 98 -2.96 -1.50 18.37
C GLY A 98 -3.11 -0.11 17.71
N GLY A 99 -2.89 -0.02 16.40
CA GLY A 99 -2.86 1.20 15.62
C GLY A 99 -3.96 1.27 14.56
N PRO A 100 -3.79 2.15 13.56
CA PRO A 100 -4.73 2.27 12.44
C PRO A 100 -4.68 1.08 11.48
N SER A 101 -5.77 0.91 10.74
CA SER A 101 -5.87 0.02 9.57
C SER A 101 -6.13 0.83 8.31
N PHE A 102 -5.66 0.31 7.18
CA PHE A 102 -5.74 0.94 5.88
C PHE A 102 -6.18 -0.07 4.82
N ASP A 103 -6.93 0.42 3.84
CA ASP A 103 -7.03 -0.25 2.54
C ASP A 103 -5.86 0.24 1.68
N ILE A 104 -5.30 -0.68 0.89
CA ILE A 104 -4.14 -0.38 0.05
C ILE A 104 -4.39 -0.78 -1.40
N PHE A 105 -3.76 -0.04 -2.31
CA PHE A 105 -3.58 -0.44 -3.70
C PHE A 105 -2.09 -0.40 -4.03
N VAL A 106 -1.54 -1.49 -4.57
CA VAL A 106 -0.12 -1.65 -4.86
C VAL A 106 0.13 -1.39 -6.34
N ASP A 107 1.20 -0.66 -6.70
CA ASP A 107 1.60 -0.52 -8.11
C ASP A 107 1.86 -1.91 -8.71
N PRO A 108 1.07 -2.35 -9.70
CA PRO A 108 1.23 -3.67 -10.29
C PRO A 108 2.63 -3.86 -10.90
N ARG A 109 3.34 -2.76 -11.24
CA ARG A 109 4.68 -2.79 -11.87
C ARG A 109 5.80 -2.99 -10.84
N GLY A 110 5.66 -4.03 -10.01
CA GLY A 110 6.68 -4.44 -9.04
C GLY A 110 6.65 -3.66 -7.73
N GLY A 111 5.49 -3.14 -7.35
CA GLY A 111 5.22 -2.58 -6.02
C GLY A 111 6.09 -1.39 -5.67
N LYS A 112 6.57 -0.58 -6.61
CA LYS A 112 7.45 0.57 -6.31
C LYS A 112 6.77 1.64 -5.46
N GLN A 113 5.45 1.66 -5.51
CA GLN A 113 4.58 2.57 -4.79
C GLN A 113 3.32 1.83 -4.37
N LEU A 114 2.69 2.30 -3.30
CA LEU A 114 1.33 1.94 -2.94
C LEU A 114 0.56 3.17 -2.46
N TRP A 115 -0.75 3.15 -2.62
CA TRP A 115 -1.70 4.13 -2.10
C TRP A 115 -2.39 3.54 -0.88
N LEU A 116 -2.60 4.35 0.15
CA LEU A 116 -3.22 3.93 1.39
C LEU A 116 -4.28 4.94 1.81
N ILE A 117 -5.42 4.43 2.27
CA ILE A 117 -6.46 5.24 2.91
C ILE A 117 -6.84 4.61 4.24
N GLN A 118 -6.91 5.41 5.30
CA GLN A 118 -7.21 4.90 6.64
C GLN A 118 -8.68 4.48 6.71
N THR A 119 -8.93 3.24 7.11
CA THR A 119 -10.28 2.64 7.22
C THR A 119 -10.67 2.31 8.66
N GLY A 120 -9.71 2.28 9.58
CA GLY A 120 -9.96 2.01 10.99
C GLY A 120 -8.86 2.54 11.91
N GLY A 121 -9.09 2.43 13.21
CA GLY A 121 -8.15 2.86 14.24
C GLY A 121 -8.84 3.50 15.45
N PRO A 122 -8.06 3.91 16.47
CA PRO A 122 -8.60 4.44 17.72
C PRO A 122 -9.24 5.84 17.58
N VAL A 123 -8.91 6.57 16.51
CA VAL A 123 -9.44 7.91 16.23
C VAL A 123 -9.98 7.91 14.80
N PRO A 124 -11.26 8.30 14.57
CA PRO A 124 -11.80 8.46 13.23
C PRO A 124 -10.98 9.48 12.44
N ALA A 125 -10.79 9.22 11.14
CA ALA A 125 -9.95 10.08 10.31
C ALA A 125 -10.45 10.15 8.86
N VAL A 126 -10.11 11.24 8.19
CA VAL A 126 -10.11 11.38 6.73
C VAL A 126 -8.65 11.55 6.35
N PHE A 127 -7.97 10.44 6.06
CA PHE A 127 -6.51 10.42 6.01
C PHE A 127 -6.03 9.43 4.96
N GLU A 128 -5.24 9.93 4.01
CA GLU A 128 -4.73 9.14 2.90
C GLU A 128 -3.32 9.60 2.52
N GLY A 129 -2.64 8.79 1.73
CA GLY A 129 -1.32 9.12 1.23
C GLY A 129 -0.74 8.05 0.34
N THR A 130 0.56 8.16 0.10
CA THR A 130 1.30 7.23 -0.75
C THR A 130 2.58 6.80 -0.07
N ALA A 131 2.94 5.54 -0.22
CA ALA A 131 4.22 5.01 0.22
C ALA A 131 5.07 4.63 -0.99
N VAL A 132 6.34 5.09 -1.02
CA VAL A 132 7.27 4.85 -2.13
C VAL A 132 8.49 4.08 -1.61
N ARG A 133 8.90 3.03 -2.34
CA ARG A 133 10.07 2.21 -1.98
C ARG A 133 11.36 3.04 -2.09
N VAL A 134 12.17 3.03 -1.03
CA VAL A 134 13.45 3.74 -0.95
C VAL A 134 14.65 2.80 -0.80
N SER A 135 14.46 1.56 -0.33
CA SER A 135 15.49 0.52 -0.32
C SER A 135 14.89 -0.88 -0.39
N HIS A 136 15.76 -1.86 -0.67
CA HIS A 136 15.45 -3.29 -0.75
C HIS A 136 15.97 -4.06 0.46
#